data_AF-A8MDQ2-F1
#
_entry.id   AF-A8MDQ2-F1
#
_cell.length_a   1.000
_cell.length_b   1.000
_cell.length_c   1.000
_cell.angle_alpha   90.00
_cell.angle_beta   90.00
_cell.angle_gamma   90.00
#
_symmetry.space_group_name_H-M   'P 1'
#
loop_
_entity.id
_entity.type
_entity.pdbx_description
1 polymer ?
#
loop_
_entity_poly.entity_id
_entity_poly.type
_entity_poly.pdbx_seq_one_letter_code
_entity_poly.pdbx_strand_id
1 'polypeptide(L)'
;MIGSVWDWIIVIAVVLILFGGASKIPELFRALGRAVGEFKKGQVEVERELRQLTNEPQSNQTNISKQDNTVNNKDEEAQELRRQIEELRKKIEELERKKSQN
;
A
#
# COMPACT_ATOMS: atom_id res chain seq x y z
N MET A 1 -24.57 38.95 0.44
CA MET A 1 -23.49 39.60 -0.33
C MET A 1 -22.54 38.50 -0.74
N ILE A 2 -22.38 38.29 -2.04
CA ILE A 2 -21.46 37.31 -2.64
C ILE A 2 -20.03 37.67 -2.23
N GLY A 3 -19.49 36.97 -1.24
CA GLY A 3 -18.19 37.28 -0.65
C GLY A 3 -17.72 36.26 0.39
N SER A 4 -18.58 35.31 0.78
CA SER A 4 -18.21 34.20 1.64
C SER A 4 -17.58 33.07 0.83
N VAL A 5 -16.59 32.37 1.40
CA VAL A 5 -16.00 31.15 0.82
C VAL A 5 -17.08 30.10 0.54
N TRP A 6 -18.14 30.07 1.36
CA TRP A 6 -19.29 29.19 1.15
C TRP A 6 -20.04 29.48 -0.15
N ASP A 7 -20.16 30.75 -0.56
CA ASP A 7 -20.81 31.12 -1.83
C ASP A 7 -20.00 30.58 -3.02
N TRP A 8 -18.67 30.67 -2.95
CA TRP A 8 -17.77 30.16 -3.98
C TRP A 8 -17.84 28.63 -4.12
N ILE A 9 -17.94 27.90 -3.01
CA ILE A 9 -18.10 26.44 -3.02
C ILE A 9 -19.41 26.05 -3.74
N ILE A 10 -20.50 26.78 -3.48
CA ILE A 10 -21.80 26.54 -4.12
C ILE A 10 -21.71 26.82 -5.63
N VAL A 11 -21.07 27.93 -6.02
CA VAL A 11 -20.88 28.26 -7.45
C VAL A 11 -20.11 27.16 -8.17
N ILE A 12 -19.02 26.67 -7.58
CA ILE A 12 -18.22 25.56 -8.15
C ILE A 12 -19.06 24.29 -8.25
N ALA A 13 -19.83 23.95 -7.22
CA ALA A 13 -20.70 22.78 -7.24
C ALA A 13 -21.75 22.85 -8.36
N VAL A 14 -22.36 24.03 -8.57
CA VAL A 14 -23.32 24.25 -9.66
C VAL A 14 -22.66 24.09 -11.03
N VAL A 15 -21.46 24.67 -11.23
CA VAL A 15 -20.69 24.51 -12.47
C VAL A 15 -20.38 23.03 -12.73
N LEU A 16 -19.93 22.28 -11.72
CA LEU A 16 -19.67 20.85 -11.85
C LEU A 16 -20.92 20.04 -12.21
N ILE A 17 -22.11 20.42 -11.73
CA ILE A 17 -23.37 19.75 -12.07
C ILE A 17 -23.83 20.10 -13.50
N LEU A 18 -23.64 21.34 -13.94
CA LEU A 18 -24.02 21.78 -15.29
C LEU A 18 -23.12 21.15 -16.36
N PHE A 19 -21.81 21.14 -16.15
CA PHE A 19 -20.84 20.57 -17.10
C PHE A 19 -20.66 19.06 -16.92
N GLY A 20 -20.68 18.57 -15.68
CA GLY A 20 -20.57 17.14 -15.38
C GLY A 20 -21.89 16.38 -15.58
N GLY A 21 -23.02 17.06 -15.63
CA GLY A 21 -24.34 16.44 -15.78
C GLY A 21 -24.81 15.75 -14.49
N ALA A 22 -26.11 15.87 -14.20
CA ALA A 22 -26.72 15.34 -12.98
C ALA A 22 -26.58 13.80 -12.83
N SER A 23 -26.32 13.08 -13.93
CA SER A 23 -26.17 11.62 -13.93
C SER A 23 -24.79 11.13 -13.50
N LYS A 24 -23.74 11.97 -13.57
CA LYS A 24 -22.36 11.55 -13.27
C LYS A 24 -22.09 11.42 -11.77
N ILE A 25 -22.68 12.29 -10.96
CA ILE A 25 -22.54 12.22 -9.49
C ILE A 25 -23.09 10.88 -8.93
N PRO A 26 -24.33 10.44 -9.27
CA PRO A 26 -24.84 9.12 -8.87
C PRO A 26 -24.02 7.94 -9.39
N GLU A 27 -23.47 8.04 -10.60
CA GLU A 27 -22.64 7.01 -11.22
C GLU A 27 -21.31 6.85 -10.47
N LEU A 28 -20.65 7.97 -10.12
CA LEU A 28 -19.44 8.00 -9.31
C LEU A 28 -19.67 7.42 -7.91
N PHE A 29 -20.77 7.79 -7.24
CA PHE A 29 -21.10 7.21 -5.93
C PHE A 29 -21.36 5.70 -6.01
N ARG A 30 -22.06 5.23 -7.05
CA ARG A 30 -22.25 3.78 -7.27
C ARG A 30 -20.93 3.06 -7.53
N ALA A 31 -20.04 3.63 -8.34
CA ALA A 31 -18.74 3.04 -8.65
C ALA A 31 -17.85 2.99 -7.40
N LEU A 32 -17.75 4.10 -6.66
CA LEU A 32 -17.01 4.17 -5.40
C LEU A 32 -17.58 3.23 -4.34
N GLY A 33 -18.91 3.19 -4.19
CA GLY A 33 -19.58 2.29 -3.25
C GLY A 33 -19.33 0.81 -3.56
N ARG A 34 -19.32 0.43 -4.85
CA ARG A 34 -18.94 -0.92 -5.29
C ARG A 34 -17.48 -1.20 -4.98
N ALA A 35 -16.57 -0.28 -5.32
CA ALA A 35 -15.14 -0.44 -5.06
C ALA A 35 -14.83 -0.61 -3.57
N VAL A 36 -15.40 0.25 -2.72
CA VAL A 36 -15.27 0.16 -1.25
C VAL A 36 -15.89 -1.13 -0.71
N GLY A 37 -17.03 -1.56 -1.25
CA GLY A 37 -17.69 -2.80 -0.86
C GLY A 37 -16.87 -4.04 -1.16
N GLU A 38 -16.34 -4.17 -2.39
CA GLU A 38 -15.48 -5.29 -2.79
C GLU A 38 -14.14 -5.27 -2.04
N PHE A 39 -13.57 -4.08 -1.79
CA PHE A 39 -12.36 -3.95 -0.98
C PHE A 39 -12.58 -4.45 0.46
N LYS A 40 -13.71 -4.10 1.08
CA LYS A 40 -14.04 -4.58 2.43
C LYS A 40 -14.26 -6.09 2.47
N LYS A 41 -14.89 -6.68 1.45
CA LYS A 41 -15.02 -8.15 1.33
C LYS A 41 -13.65 -8.82 1.21
N GLY A 42 -12.78 -8.29 0.35
CA GLY A 42 -11.42 -8.78 0.19
C GLY A 42 -10.61 -8.74 1.48
N GLN A 43 -10.70 -7.64 2.24
CA GLN A 43 -10.03 -7.55 3.55
C GLN A 43 -10.50 -8.62 4.54
N VAL A 44 -11.81 -8.88 4.61
CA VAL A 44 -12.36 -9.90 5.51
C VAL A 44 -11.93 -11.31 5.11
N GLU A 45 -11.88 -11.60 3.81
CA GLU A 45 -11.39 -12.89 3.31
C GLU A 45 -9.90 -13.08 3.64
N VAL A 46 -9.08 -12.06 3.40
CA VAL A 46 -7.65 -12.07 3.74
C VAL A 46 -7.44 -12.26 5.24
N GLU A 47 -8.20 -11.57 6.10
CA GLU A 47 -8.11 -11.78 7.55
C GLU A 47 -8.49 -13.21 7.95
N ARG A 48 -9.53 -13.78 7.32
CA ARG A 48 -9.92 -15.17 7.55
C ARG A 48 -8.85 -16.15 7.11
N GLU A 49 -8.25 -15.95 5.94
CA GLU A 49 -7.15 -16.79 5.44
C GLU A 49 -5.94 -16.70 6.37
N LEU A 50 -5.53 -15.49 6.78
CA LEU A 50 -4.42 -15.30 7.73
C LEU A 50 -4.68 -15.98 9.08
N ARG A 51 -5.91 -15.90 9.59
CA ARG A 51 -6.32 -16.60 10.82
C ARG A 51 -6.32 -18.11 10.65
N GLN A 52 -6.71 -18.65 9.50
CA GLN A 52 -6.69 -20.08 9.22
C GLN A 52 -5.25 -20.60 9.10
N LEU A 53 -4.37 -19.87 8.41
CA LEU A 53 -2.94 -20.19 8.28
C LEU A 53 -2.19 -20.18 9.63
N THR A 54 -2.66 -19.37 10.58
CA THR A 54 -2.05 -19.29 11.92
C THR A 54 -2.53 -20.42 12.85
N ASN A 55 -3.66 -21.08 12.57
CA ASN A 55 -4.32 -21.99 13.52
C ASN A 55 -4.38 -23.47 13.12
N GLU A 56 -3.95 -23.90 11.93
CA GLU A 56 -3.95 -25.34 11.57
C GLU A 56 -2.71 -25.80 10.75
N PRO A 57 -2.17 -27.00 11.03
CA PRO A 57 -1.24 -27.69 10.14
C PRO A 57 -2.03 -28.42 9.02
N GLN A 58 -1.95 -27.88 7.80
CA GLN A 58 -2.20 -28.50 6.48
C GLN A 58 -3.39 -29.48 6.32
N SER A 59 -4.41 -29.07 5.53
CA SER A 59 -4.97 -29.92 4.46
C SER A 59 -6.01 -29.19 3.60
N ASN A 60 -5.67 -29.05 2.31
CA ASN A 60 -6.54 -29.04 1.12
C ASN A 60 -7.45 -27.86 0.75
N GLN A 61 -7.05 -27.28 -0.39
CA GLN A 61 -7.82 -26.71 -1.51
C GLN A 61 -8.46 -25.33 -1.31
N THR A 62 -7.84 -24.32 -1.91
CA THR A 62 -8.58 -23.27 -2.63
C THR A 62 -7.74 -22.78 -3.82
N ASN A 63 -8.36 -22.81 -4.99
CA ASN A 63 -7.83 -22.27 -6.23
C ASN A 63 -7.61 -20.76 -6.10
N ILE A 64 -6.37 -20.32 -5.85
CA ILE A 64 -5.99 -18.91 -5.96
C ILE A 64 -5.04 -18.78 -7.15
N SER A 65 -5.62 -18.68 -8.35
CA SER A 65 -4.96 -18.05 -9.48
C SER A 65 -5.11 -16.54 -9.35
N LYS A 66 -4.07 -15.88 -8.80
CA LYS A 66 -3.57 -14.58 -9.26
C LYS A 66 -2.30 -14.25 -8.48
N GLN A 67 -1.18 -14.66 -9.07
CA GLN A 67 0.09 -13.94 -9.15
C GLN A 67 0.39 -12.94 -8.02
N ASP A 68 1.18 -13.38 -7.05
CA ASP A 68 2.29 -12.59 -6.53
C ASP A 68 3.53 -13.47 -6.46
N ASN A 69 4.27 -13.54 -7.58
CA ASN A 69 5.62 -14.08 -7.61
C ASN A 69 6.58 -13.04 -7.00
N THR A 70 6.43 -12.74 -5.71
CA THR A 70 7.37 -11.88 -4.95
C THR A 70 7.84 -12.60 -3.69
N VAL A 71 8.28 -13.86 -3.85
CA VAL A 71 8.95 -14.62 -2.77
C VAL A 71 10.25 -15.25 -3.29
N ASN A 72 11.00 -14.53 -4.13
CA ASN A 72 12.34 -14.99 -4.54
C ASN A 72 13.45 -13.92 -4.41
N ASN A 73 13.14 -12.64 -4.11
CA ASN A 73 14.17 -11.58 -4.09
C ASN A 73 14.57 -11.07 -2.69
N LYS A 74 13.80 -11.35 -1.63
CA LYS A 74 14.06 -10.79 -0.29
C LYS A 74 15.31 -11.39 0.38
N ASP A 75 15.61 -12.65 0.06
CA ASP A 75 16.77 -13.34 0.63
C ASP A 75 18.09 -12.85 0.02
N GLU A 76 18.07 -12.37 -1.23
CA GLU A 76 19.23 -11.78 -1.89
C GLU A 76 19.52 -10.37 -1.37
N GLU A 77 18.49 -9.52 -1.24
CA GLU A 77 18.61 -8.16 -0.66
C GLU A 77 19.12 -8.20 0.80
N ALA A 78 18.61 -9.14 1.60
CA ALA A 78 19.05 -9.31 2.99
C ALA A 78 20.51 -9.79 3.08
N GLN A 79 20.97 -10.62 2.15
CA GLN A 79 22.37 -11.06 2.09
C GLN A 79 23.31 -9.93 1.65
N GLU A 80 22.89 -9.12 0.68
CA GLU A 80 23.68 -7.99 0.21
C GLU A 80 23.83 -6.91 1.28
N LEU A 81 22.74 -6.59 2.01
CA LEU A 81 22.79 -5.64 3.11
C LEU A 81 23.72 -6.12 4.25
N ARG A 82 23.72 -7.42 4.55
CA ARG A 82 24.63 -8.01 5.54
C ARG A 82 26.09 -7.85 5.13
N ARG A 83 26.43 -8.05 3.84
CA ARG A 83 27.79 -7.85 3.32
C ARG A 83 28.22 -6.38 3.42
N GLN A 84 27.32 -5.44 3.08
CA GLN A 84 27.63 -4.00 3.18
C GLN A 84 27.89 -3.57 4.62
N ILE A 85 27.10 -4.06 5.59
CA ILE A 85 27.30 -3.78 7.02
C ILE A 85 28.66 -4.31 7.50
N GLU A 86 29.09 -5.48 7.04
CA GLU A 86 30.37 -6.08 7.42
C GLU A 86 31.57 -5.30 6.82
N GLU A 87 31.46 -4.87 5.56
CA GLU A 87 32.49 -4.04 4.91
C GLU A 87 32.62 -2.66 5.58
N LEU A 88 31.49 -2.03 5.90
CA LEU A 88 31.47 -0.75 6.62
C LEU A 88 32.13 -0.87 7.99
N ARG A 89 31.87 -1.96 8.73
CA ARG A 89 32.53 -2.23 10.02
C ARG A 89 34.04 -2.33 9.87
N LYS A 90 34.53 -3.05 8.87
CA LYS A 90 35.97 -3.13 8.56
C LYS A 90 36.59 -1.76 8.25
N LYS A 91 35.91 -0.93 7.45
CA LYS A 91 36.38 0.42 7.12
C LYS A 91 36.45 1.33 8.35
N ILE A 92 35.46 1.26 9.24
CA ILE A 92 35.46 2.03 10.49
C ILE A 92 36.63 1.60 11.37
N GLU A 93 36.89 0.30 11.50
CA GLU A 93 38.02 -0.20 12.29
C GLU A 93 39.38 0.23 11.72
N GLU A 94 39.52 0.25 10.39
CA GLU A 94 40.73 0.73 9.73
C GLU A 94 40.95 2.23 9.95
N LEU A 95 39.87 3.02 9.88
CA LEU A 95 39.90 4.46 10.14
C LEU A 95 40.21 4.76 11.61
N GLU A 96 39.66 4.00 12.56
CA GLU A 96 40.02 4.12 13.97
C GLU A 96 41.49 3.79 14.22
N ARG A 97 42.03 2.73 13.59
CA ARG A 97 43.47 2.42 13.69
C ARG A 97 44.35 3.52 13.08
N LYS A 98 43.95 4.07 11.92
CA LYS A 98 44.67 5.18 11.27
C LYS A 98 44.61 6.47 12.09
N LYS A 99 43.47 6.76 12.73
CA LYS A 99 43.30 7.92 13.62
C LYS A 99 44.09 7.79 14.92
N SER A 100 44.33 6.57 15.41
CA SER A 100 45.17 6.31 16.58
C SER A 100 46.67 6.39 16.28
N GLN A 101 47.07 6.28 15.01
CA GLN A 101 48.47 6.40 14.57
C GLN A 101 48.91 7.81 14.15
N ASN A 102 48.01 8.80 14.16
CA ASN A 102 48.31 10.20 13.81
C ASN A 102 47.95 11.13 14.97
#